data_AF-A0A8G1VI54-F1
#
_entry.id   AF-A0A8G1VI54-F1
#
_cell.length_a   1.000
_cell.length_b   1.000
_cell.length_c   1.000
_cell.angle_alpha   90.00
_cell.angle_beta   90.00
_cell.angle_gamma   90.00
#
_symmetry.space_group_name_H-M   'P 1'
#
loop_
_entity.id
_entity.type
_entity.pdbx_description
1 polymer ?
#
loop_
_entity_poly.entity_id
_entity_poly.type
_entity_poly.pdbx_seq_one_letter_code
_entity_poly.pdbx_strand_id
1 'polypeptide(L)'
;MSSEHKTASRILSFPVEVLHLVFELLSLAELRALSLVNKELRTQVEPFLYANIQWLWQEAPSPPPITQLLRTISCRPHLAAYITNVHLDGMRIRGRNMAGSLPTTPISSSELTEYTAVVQGTGVPYSDRWIRELHQGTIDALLALLVAQLSNLRSLYLGPIFTKESQFVGKVLNSALCRPKTYRLPTFQYLRNVSFHRVVGTDGTKPKMTPRDRSKNTANVLPLFYLPNVQSMSVTVENPDVFTWPAAHFPEPSNLTSLDLTAVREAYLGDLLSVTPNLKTLRWAWYYDYGVEDDFVSPIVNLERVAAALCHVRSTLTDLTITADAPIGGNEQFYPAVKMEGSLHALNNFDDLKRLRIPLAFLVGFVEDTTKRLQDVVPRNIEFLTITDELGLQNDDGDYNSAWPIYEWTDSAVLTLLRTWLEDWRSCTPHLRGISILFDYIEANSGEWPPDLRHQLMELGAQAGVSLDLIEWKRDW
;
A
#
# COMPACT_ATOMS: atom_id res chain seq x y z
N MET A 1 7.94 -35.53 -58.33
CA MET A 1 7.40 -34.16 -58.41
C MET A 1 6.83 -33.81 -57.06
N SER A 2 7.36 -32.73 -56.49
CA SER A 2 7.08 -32.20 -55.16
C SER A 2 5.68 -31.61 -55.07
N SER A 3 4.97 -31.88 -53.97
CA SER A 3 3.78 -31.13 -53.57
C SER A 3 3.84 -30.97 -52.06
N GLU A 4 4.58 -29.94 -51.61
CA GLU A 4 4.61 -29.48 -50.23
C GLU A 4 3.19 -29.12 -49.76
N HIS A 5 2.73 -29.78 -48.71
CA HIS A 5 1.60 -29.33 -47.90
C HIS A 5 1.98 -28.05 -47.15
N LYS A 6 1.81 -26.88 -47.79
CA LYS A 6 1.83 -25.56 -47.14
C LYS A 6 0.42 -24.98 -47.10
N THR A 7 -0.44 -25.55 -46.26
CA THR A 7 -1.51 -24.77 -45.65
C THR A 7 -0.90 -24.04 -44.45
N ALA A 8 -0.24 -22.91 -44.71
CA ALA A 8 0.00 -21.93 -43.66
C ALA A 8 -1.36 -21.60 -43.03
N SER A 9 -1.46 -21.68 -41.70
CA SER A 9 -2.68 -21.33 -40.98
C SER A 9 -3.18 -19.95 -41.45
N ARG A 10 -4.41 -19.84 -41.96
CA ARG A 10 -5.01 -18.57 -42.46
C ARG A 10 -4.97 -17.42 -41.44
N ILE A 11 -4.75 -17.73 -40.17
CA ILE A 11 -4.55 -16.73 -39.11
C ILE A 11 -3.15 -16.10 -39.21
N LEU A 12 -2.12 -16.85 -39.59
CA LEU A 12 -0.75 -16.36 -39.72
C LEU A 12 -0.53 -15.50 -40.98
N SER A 13 -1.54 -15.37 -41.85
CA SER A 13 -1.48 -14.43 -42.98
C SER A 13 -1.85 -12.99 -42.61
N PHE A 14 -2.35 -12.74 -41.41
CA PHE A 14 -2.59 -11.38 -40.93
C PHE A 14 -1.29 -10.72 -40.43
N PRO A 15 -1.15 -9.39 -40.55
CA PRO A 15 -0.04 -8.66 -39.95
C PRO A 15 0.06 -8.91 -38.44
N VAL A 16 1.29 -8.93 -37.92
CA VAL A 16 1.57 -9.21 -36.50
C VAL A 16 0.85 -8.22 -35.59
N GLU A 17 0.74 -6.96 -36.00
CA GLU A 17 0.06 -5.89 -35.27
C GLU A 17 -1.43 -6.19 -35.13
N VAL A 18 -2.07 -6.73 -36.18
CA VAL A 18 -3.49 -7.12 -36.14
C VAL A 18 -3.68 -8.31 -35.22
N LEU A 19 -2.77 -9.29 -35.27
CA LEU A 19 -2.81 -10.45 -34.38
C LEU A 19 -2.62 -10.04 -32.91
N HIS A 20 -1.74 -9.08 -32.62
CA HIS A 20 -1.54 -8.57 -31.27
C HIS A 20 -2.82 -7.93 -30.70
N LEU A 21 -3.52 -7.12 -31.49
CA LEU A 21 -4.82 -6.56 -31.07
C LEU A 21 -5.85 -7.65 -30.75
N VAL A 22 -5.84 -8.76 -31.50
CA VAL A 22 -6.71 -9.91 -31.20
C VAL A 22 -6.27 -10.57 -29.90
N PHE A 23 -4.98 -10.82 -29.70
CA PHE A 23 -4.46 -11.50 -28.52
C PHE A 23 -4.69 -10.70 -27.22
N GLU A 24 -4.65 -9.37 -27.27
CA GLU A 24 -4.99 -8.51 -26.13
C GLU A 24 -6.43 -8.69 -25.63
N LEU A 25 -7.34 -9.17 -26.48
CA LEU A 25 -8.75 -9.38 -26.14
C LEU A 25 -9.05 -10.80 -25.65
N LEU A 26 -8.09 -11.72 -25.74
CA LEU A 26 -8.30 -13.12 -25.38
C LEU A 26 -8.02 -13.39 -23.90
N SER A 27 -8.77 -14.34 -23.33
CA SER A 27 -8.48 -14.87 -22.00
C SER A 27 -7.19 -15.69 -21.98
N LEU A 28 -6.61 -15.85 -20.79
CA LEU A 28 -5.39 -16.67 -20.60
C LEU A 28 -5.59 -18.13 -21.08
N ALA A 29 -6.80 -18.67 -20.92
CA ALA A 29 -7.14 -20.02 -21.37
C ALA A 29 -7.12 -20.13 -22.91
N GLU A 30 -7.64 -19.13 -23.60
CA GLU A 30 -7.66 -19.05 -25.07
C GLU A 30 -6.26 -18.83 -25.63
N LEU A 31 -5.48 -17.93 -25.04
CA LEU A 31 -4.07 -17.72 -25.39
C LEU A 31 -3.27 -19.02 -25.20
N ARG A 32 -3.54 -19.77 -24.12
CA ARG A 32 -2.88 -21.06 -23.89
C ARG A 32 -3.26 -22.06 -24.97
N ALA A 33 -4.54 -22.16 -25.33
CA ALA A 33 -5.00 -23.04 -26.41
C ALA A 33 -4.32 -22.68 -27.74
N LEU A 34 -4.22 -21.38 -28.08
CA LEU A 34 -3.53 -20.91 -29.28
C LEU A 34 -2.04 -21.27 -29.30
N SER A 35 -1.36 -21.19 -28.15
CA SER A 35 0.06 -21.56 -28.03
C SER A 35 0.35 -23.04 -28.30
N LEU A 36 -0.69 -23.89 -28.26
CA LEU A 36 -0.59 -25.32 -28.54
C LEU A 36 -0.87 -25.66 -30.00
N VAL A 37 -1.44 -24.74 -30.79
CA VAL A 37 -1.81 -24.98 -32.19
C VAL A 37 -0.58 -25.15 -33.08
N ASN A 38 0.38 -24.21 -33.03
CA ASN A 38 1.65 -24.33 -33.76
C ASN A 38 2.77 -23.47 -33.13
N LYS A 39 4.02 -23.69 -33.58
CA LYS A 39 5.22 -23.03 -33.04
C LYS A 39 5.23 -21.51 -33.26
N GLU A 40 4.69 -21.02 -34.37
CA GLU A 40 4.73 -19.60 -34.73
C GLU A 40 3.70 -18.80 -33.94
N LEU A 41 2.48 -19.32 -33.82
CA LEU A 41 1.47 -18.80 -32.91
C LEU A 41 1.97 -18.81 -31.46
N ARG A 42 2.65 -19.88 -31.05
CA ARG A 42 3.28 -19.93 -29.72
C ARG A 42 4.23 -18.76 -29.50
N THR A 43 5.15 -18.50 -30.43
CA THR A 43 6.11 -17.39 -30.31
C THR A 43 5.40 -16.03 -30.23
N GLN A 44 4.30 -15.84 -30.96
CA GLN A 44 3.54 -14.59 -30.95
C GLN A 44 2.66 -14.42 -29.70
N VAL A 45 2.19 -15.52 -29.11
CA VAL A 45 1.25 -15.52 -27.97
C VAL A 45 1.97 -15.56 -26.62
N GLU A 46 3.19 -16.11 -26.55
CA GLU A 46 4.00 -16.16 -25.33
C GLU A 46 4.16 -14.83 -24.60
N PRO A 47 4.43 -13.69 -25.28
CA PRO A 47 4.49 -12.39 -24.62
C PRO A 47 3.22 -12.07 -23.82
N PHE A 48 2.05 -12.39 -24.36
CA PHE A 48 0.75 -12.16 -23.71
C PHE A 48 0.47 -13.15 -22.58
N LEU A 49 0.89 -14.41 -22.74
CA LEU A 49 0.75 -15.45 -21.71
C LEU A 49 1.56 -15.16 -20.45
N TYR A 50 2.76 -14.60 -20.61
CA TYR A 50 3.68 -14.35 -19.50
C TYR A 50 3.68 -12.90 -19.03
N ALA A 51 3.00 -11.98 -19.72
CA ALA A 51 2.97 -10.56 -19.36
C ALA A 51 2.54 -10.30 -17.91
N ASN A 52 1.52 -11.03 -17.45
CA ASN A 52 0.85 -10.81 -16.17
C ASN A 52 0.90 -12.08 -15.32
N ILE A 53 1.65 -12.04 -14.22
CA ILE A 53 1.69 -13.10 -13.22
C ILE A 53 0.88 -12.65 -12.02
N GLN A 54 -0.27 -13.29 -11.80
CA GLN A 54 -1.13 -13.01 -10.66
C GLN A 54 -1.35 -14.28 -9.84
N TRP A 55 -1.02 -14.23 -8.55
CA TRP A 55 -1.29 -15.31 -7.61
C TRP A 55 -2.02 -14.76 -6.39
N LEU A 56 -3.10 -15.45 -6.02
CA LEU A 56 -3.83 -15.23 -4.78
C LEU A 56 -3.63 -16.43 -3.86
N TRP A 57 -2.89 -16.24 -2.77
CA TRP A 57 -2.61 -17.28 -1.79
C TRP A 57 -3.73 -17.33 -0.75
N GLN A 58 -4.70 -18.23 -0.96
CA GLN A 58 -5.85 -18.38 -0.07
C GLN A 58 -5.66 -19.43 1.05
N GLU A 59 -4.92 -20.53 0.78
CA GLU A 59 -4.82 -21.67 1.70
C GLU A 59 -3.36 -22.07 2.01
N ALA A 60 -3.08 -22.29 3.30
CA ALA A 60 -1.73 -22.41 3.84
C ALA A 60 -0.89 -23.65 3.44
N PRO A 61 -1.40 -24.83 3.04
CA PRO A 61 -0.49 -25.93 2.76
C PRO A 61 0.11 -25.88 1.35
N SER A 62 -0.50 -25.16 0.40
CA SER A 62 -0.02 -25.12 -0.99
C SER A 62 0.49 -23.73 -1.33
N PRO A 63 1.82 -23.51 -1.33
CA PRO A 63 2.36 -22.25 -1.79
C PRO A 63 2.01 -22.05 -3.28
N PRO A 64 1.91 -20.80 -3.75
CA PRO A 64 1.71 -20.50 -5.15
C PRO A 64 2.77 -21.17 -6.04
N PRO A 65 2.52 -21.33 -7.35
CA PRO A 65 3.37 -22.09 -8.26
C PRO A 65 4.68 -21.38 -8.65
N ILE A 66 5.39 -20.80 -7.67
CA ILE A 66 6.66 -20.08 -7.82
C ILE A 66 7.71 -21.01 -8.44
N THR A 67 7.84 -22.24 -7.93
CA THR A 67 8.81 -23.22 -8.45
C THR A 67 8.50 -23.66 -9.88
N GLN A 68 7.22 -23.74 -10.26
CA GLN A 68 6.83 -24.08 -11.63
C GLN A 68 7.20 -22.95 -12.61
N LEU A 69 6.99 -21.69 -12.22
CA LEU A 69 7.38 -20.54 -13.03
C LEU A 69 8.92 -20.45 -13.12
N LEU A 70 9.62 -20.60 -12.00
CA LEU A 70 11.08 -20.60 -11.97
C LEU A 70 11.66 -21.70 -12.86
N ARG A 71 11.16 -22.94 -12.77
CA ARG A 71 11.55 -24.04 -13.67
C ARG A 71 11.35 -23.67 -15.14
N THR A 72 10.20 -23.07 -15.45
CA THR A 72 9.86 -22.65 -16.81
C THR A 72 10.85 -21.59 -17.33
N ILE A 73 11.18 -20.61 -16.51
CA ILE A 73 12.13 -19.54 -16.84
C ILE A 73 13.56 -20.09 -16.93
N SER A 74 13.98 -20.97 -16.03
CA SER A 74 15.31 -21.59 -16.09
C SER A 74 15.50 -22.40 -17.37
N CYS A 75 14.46 -23.13 -17.82
CA CYS A 75 14.47 -23.82 -19.10
C CYS A 75 14.42 -22.87 -20.31
N ARG A 76 13.78 -21.70 -20.17
CA ARG A 76 13.53 -20.74 -21.26
C ARG A 76 13.73 -19.30 -20.77
N PRO A 77 14.99 -18.85 -20.59
CA PRO A 77 15.28 -17.58 -19.92
C PRO A 77 14.67 -16.34 -20.56
N HIS A 78 14.43 -16.36 -21.88
CA HIS A 78 13.81 -15.25 -22.60
C HIS A 78 12.37 -14.96 -22.14
N LEU A 79 11.67 -15.94 -21.54
CA LEU A 79 10.32 -15.75 -21.01
C LEU A 79 10.29 -14.78 -19.84
N ALA A 80 11.36 -14.66 -19.06
CA ALA A 80 11.46 -13.69 -17.97
C ALA A 80 11.33 -12.25 -18.48
N ALA A 81 11.81 -11.99 -19.71
CA ALA A 81 11.74 -10.68 -20.33
C ALA A 81 10.31 -10.30 -20.77
N TYR A 82 9.39 -11.26 -20.88
CA TYR A 82 7.99 -10.98 -21.17
C TYR A 82 7.19 -10.61 -19.92
N ILE A 83 7.66 -10.99 -18.72
CA ILE A 83 6.97 -10.67 -17.47
C ILE A 83 7.10 -9.17 -17.19
N THR A 84 5.97 -8.47 -17.23
CA THR A 84 5.92 -7.02 -16.99
C THR A 84 5.12 -6.67 -15.74
N ASN A 85 4.17 -7.51 -15.32
CA ASN A 85 3.38 -7.28 -14.12
C ASN A 85 3.40 -8.52 -13.24
N VAL A 86 3.74 -8.33 -11.97
CA VAL A 86 3.70 -9.36 -10.94
C VAL A 86 2.79 -8.87 -9.81
N HIS A 87 1.72 -9.61 -9.54
CA HIS A 87 0.79 -9.35 -8.46
C HIS A 87 0.67 -10.58 -7.58
N LEU A 88 1.31 -10.54 -6.42
CA LEU A 88 1.31 -11.62 -5.46
C LEU A 88 0.57 -11.14 -4.22
N ASP A 89 -0.64 -11.66 -4.02
CA ASP A 89 -1.48 -11.30 -2.88
C ASP A 89 -2.05 -12.53 -2.19
N GLY A 90 -2.65 -12.39 -1.03
CA GLY A 90 -3.24 -13.50 -0.31
C GLY A 90 -4.11 -13.05 0.84
N MET A 91 -5.15 -13.84 1.12
CA MET A 91 -5.96 -13.58 2.31
C MET A 91 -5.14 -13.92 3.56
N ARG A 92 -5.40 -13.19 4.66
CA ARG A 92 -4.98 -13.65 5.99
C ARG A 92 -5.42 -15.10 6.12
N ILE A 93 -4.46 -16.01 6.31
CA ILE A 93 -4.74 -17.41 6.63
C ILE A 93 -5.63 -17.38 7.87
N ARG A 94 -6.95 -17.55 7.70
CA ARG A 94 -7.91 -17.59 8.81
C ARG A 94 -7.52 -18.76 9.68
N GLY A 95 -6.98 -18.46 10.85
CA GLY A 95 -6.46 -19.46 11.76
C GLY A 95 -5.44 -18.83 12.69
N ARG A 96 -5.53 -19.23 13.96
CA ARG A 96 -4.84 -18.71 15.15
C ARG A 96 -3.29 -18.71 15.10
N ASN A 97 -2.67 -18.90 13.94
CA ASN A 97 -1.25 -19.24 13.77
C ASN A 97 -0.51 -18.42 12.69
N MET A 98 -0.69 -17.10 12.62
CA MET A 98 0.29 -16.21 11.96
C MET A 98 1.69 -16.29 12.59
N ALA A 99 1.89 -17.06 13.67
CA ALA A 99 3.17 -17.28 14.38
C ALA A 99 4.16 -18.20 13.66
N GLY A 100 3.70 -19.06 12.75
CA GLY A 100 4.59 -19.99 12.04
C GLY A 100 5.34 -19.35 10.88
N SER A 101 6.51 -19.90 10.52
CA SER A 101 7.17 -19.60 9.25
C SER A 101 6.25 -19.97 8.07
N LEU A 102 6.48 -19.36 6.91
CA LEU A 102 5.79 -19.79 5.69
C LEU A 102 6.16 -21.26 5.37
N PRO A 103 5.25 -22.02 4.71
CA PRO A 103 5.58 -23.37 4.27
C PRO A 103 6.76 -23.32 3.28
N THR A 104 7.62 -24.32 3.36
CA THR A 104 8.70 -24.50 2.39
C THR A 104 8.21 -25.31 1.19
N THR A 105 8.81 -25.05 0.03
CA THR A 105 8.52 -25.79 -1.20
C THR A 105 9.69 -26.71 -1.53
N PRO A 106 9.47 -28.03 -1.69
CA PRO A 106 10.55 -28.93 -2.09
C PRO A 106 11.07 -28.59 -3.48
N ILE A 107 12.39 -28.58 -3.64
CA ILE A 107 13.09 -28.31 -4.90
C ILE A 107 13.92 -29.54 -5.26
N SER A 108 13.87 -29.97 -6.52
CA SER A 108 14.72 -31.08 -6.98
C SER A 108 16.20 -30.67 -7.07
N SER A 109 17.11 -31.63 -6.96
CA SER A 109 18.56 -31.38 -7.03
C SER A 109 19.01 -30.74 -8.36
N SER A 110 18.36 -31.08 -9.47
CA SER A 110 18.64 -30.49 -10.78
C SER A 110 18.25 -29.02 -10.82
N GLU A 111 17.04 -28.67 -10.37
CA GLU A 111 16.57 -27.28 -10.31
C GLU A 111 17.46 -26.45 -9.39
N LEU A 112 17.85 -27.01 -8.25
CA LEU A 112 18.67 -26.33 -7.27
C LEU A 112 20.06 -25.98 -7.81
N THR A 113 20.61 -26.82 -8.68
CA THR A 113 21.89 -26.56 -9.37
C THR A 113 21.76 -25.35 -10.30
N GLU A 114 20.68 -25.29 -11.09
CA GLU A 114 20.39 -24.17 -11.98
C GLU A 114 20.15 -22.87 -11.19
N TYR A 115 19.35 -22.92 -10.14
CA TYR A 115 19.07 -21.77 -9.27
C TYR A 115 20.34 -21.26 -8.58
N THR A 116 21.21 -22.16 -8.14
CA THR A 116 22.50 -21.81 -7.54
C THR A 116 23.38 -21.05 -8.54
N ALA A 117 23.45 -21.51 -9.80
CA ALA A 117 24.22 -20.84 -10.84
C ALA A 117 23.72 -19.42 -11.11
N VAL A 118 22.39 -19.22 -11.13
CA VAL A 118 21.78 -17.89 -11.29
C VAL A 118 22.16 -16.98 -10.12
N VAL A 119 22.03 -17.43 -8.88
CA VAL A 119 22.36 -16.65 -7.68
C VAL A 119 23.84 -16.28 -7.65
N GLN A 120 24.74 -17.23 -7.92
CA GLN A 120 26.17 -16.95 -8.00
C GLN A 120 26.50 -15.93 -9.11
N GLY A 121 25.79 -16.03 -10.24
CA GLY A 121 25.92 -15.11 -11.37
C GLY A 121 25.62 -13.65 -11.04
N THR A 122 24.82 -13.38 -9.99
CA THR A 122 24.51 -12.01 -9.56
C THR A 122 25.72 -11.27 -8.96
N GLY A 123 26.66 -12.01 -8.35
CA GLY A 123 27.84 -11.45 -7.67
C GLY A 123 27.56 -10.76 -6.33
N VAL A 124 26.37 -10.93 -5.75
CA VAL A 124 26.02 -10.31 -4.46
C VAL A 124 26.77 -10.97 -3.28
N PRO A 125 27.17 -10.21 -2.24
CA PRO A 125 28.01 -10.74 -1.14
C PRO A 125 27.28 -11.72 -0.21
N TYR A 126 25.96 -11.85 -0.35
CA TYR A 126 25.12 -12.76 0.44
C TYR A 126 24.64 -13.98 -0.34
N SER A 127 25.25 -14.26 -1.51
CA SER A 127 24.91 -15.39 -2.38
C SER A 127 24.91 -16.73 -1.63
N ASP A 128 25.94 -17.02 -0.82
CA ASP A 128 26.02 -18.29 -0.08
C ASP A 128 24.85 -18.45 0.92
N ARG A 129 24.46 -17.38 1.60
CA ARG A 129 23.31 -17.41 2.51
C ARG A 129 22.01 -17.59 1.73
N TRP A 130 21.86 -16.93 0.59
CA TRP A 130 20.70 -17.06 -0.28
C TRP A 130 20.56 -18.48 -0.85
N ILE A 131 21.67 -19.08 -1.30
CA ILE A 131 21.71 -20.45 -1.79
C ILE A 131 21.26 -21.43 -0.69
N ARG A 132 21.74 -21.29 0.55
CA ARG A 132 21.29 -22.16 1.67
C ARG A 132 19.79 -22.09 1.91
N GLU A 133 19.18 -20.92 1.73
CA GLU A 133 17.74 -20.70 1.95
C GLU A 133 16.91 -21.22 0.76
N LEU A 134 17.46 -21.15 -0.46
CA LEU A 134 16.93 -21.88 -1.61
C LEU A 134 16.95 -23.40 -1.38
N HIS A 135 18.02 -23.96 -0.78
CA HIS A 135 18.06 -25.40 -0.45
C HIS A 135 16.95 -25.80 0.53
N GLN A 136 16.54 -24.88 1.42
CA GLN A 136 15.44 -25.08 2.35
C GLN A 136 14.07 -24.86 1.71
N GLY A 137 14.02 -24.31 0.49
CA GLY A 137 12.77 -24.06 -0.22
C GLY A 137 11.95 -22.90 0.35
N THR A 138 12.61 -21.91 0.97
CA THR A 138 11.91 -20.78 1.57
C THR A 138 11.30 -19.87 0.50
N ILE A 139 10.11 -19.35 0.78
CA ILE A 139 9.35 -18.55 -0.18
C ILE A 139 10.09 -17.25 -0.53
N ASP A 140 10.64 -16.55 0.46
CA ASP A 140 11.42 -15.32 0.23
C ASP A 140 12.63 -15.56 -0.68
N ALA A 141 13.37 -16.65 -0.49
CA ALA A 141 14.53 -16.97 -1.34
C ALA A 141 14.10 -17.26 -2.80
N LEU A 142 12.98 -17.97 -3.00
CA LEU A 142 12.40 -18.24 -4.30
C LEU A 142 11.87 -16.98 -4.99
N LEU A 143 11.20 -16.10 -4.25
CA LEU A 143 10.71 -14.81 -4.75
C LEU A 143 11.86 -13.88 -5.13
N ALA A 144 12.91 -13.82 -4.31
CA ALA A 144 14.11 -13.06 -4.63
C ALA A 144 14.74 -13.54 -5.94
N LEU A 145 14.73 -14.86 -6.18
CA LEU A 145 15.27 -15.46 -7.40
C LEU A 145 14.41 -15.13 -8.61
N LEU A 146 13.08 -15.12 -8.44
CA LEU A 146 12.15 -14.69 -9.47
C LEU A 146 12.42 -13.22 -9.82
N VAL A 147 12.35 -12.33 -8.83
CA VAL A 147 12.52 -10.87 -9.00
C VAL A 147 13.87 -10.51 -9.62
N ALA A 148 14.95 -11.19 -9.23
CA ALA A 148 16.28 -10.98 -9.80
C ALA A 148 16.39 -11.29 -11.30
N GLN A 149 15.39 -11.95 -11.90
CA GLN A 149 15.36 -12.29 -13.33
C GLN A 149 14.44 -11.37 -14.14
N LEU A 150 13.63 -10.50 -13.52
CA LEU A 150 12.59 -9.71 -14.18
C LEU A 150 13.10 -8.32 -14.62
N SER A 151 13.81 -8.26 -15.73
CA SER A 151 14.40 -7.01 -16.23
C SER A 151 13.41 -5.99 -16.81
N ASN A 152 12.25 -6.46 -17.28
CA ASN A 152 11.23 -5.64 -17.94
C ASN A 152 10.01 -5.34 -17.05
N LEU A 153 10.16 -5.53 -15.74
CA LEU A 153 9.09 -5.32 -14.77
C LEU A 153 8.60 -3.87 -14.77
N ARG A 154 7.28 -3.69 -14.88
CA ARG A 154 6.55 -2.41 -14.90
C ARG A 154 5.68 -2.23 -13.66
N SER A 155 5.14 -3.32 -13.12
CA SER A 155 4.36 -3.34 -11.89
C SER A 155 4.79 -4.50 -10.99
N LEU A 156 5.03 -4.21 -9.71
CA LEU A 156 5.31 -5.19 -8.68
C LEU A 156 4.37 -4.97 -7.49
N TYR A 157 3.52 -5.94 -7.21
CA TYR A 157 2.68 -5.95 -6.02
C TYR A 157 3.03 -7.17 -5.16
N LEU A 158 3.46 -6.90 -3.93
CA LEU A 158 3.74 -7.89 -2.90
C LEU A 158 2.85 -7.61 -1.68
N GLY A 159 1.82 -8.44 -1.53
CA GLY A 159 0.90 -8.40 -0.41
C GLY A 159 1.52 -8.92 0.91
N PRO A 160 0.82 -8.73 2.04
CA PRO A 160 1.34 -8.98 3.39
C PRO A 160 1.91 -10.38 3.64
N ILE A 161 1.34 -11.41 3.01
CA ILE A 161 1.83 -12.78 3.17
C ILE A 161 3.19 -13.00 2.51
N PHE A 162 3.45 -12.36 1.37
CA PHE A 162 4.71 -12.49 0.62
C PHE A 162 5.84 -11.64 1.19
N THR A 163 5.52 -10.62 1.99
CA THR A 163 6.51 -9.75 2.63
C THR A 163 6.85 -10.17 4.06
N LYS A 164 6.16 -11.18 4.62
CA LYS A 164 6.34 -11.65 6.00
C LYS A 164 7.80 -11.98 6.33
N GLU A 165 8.51 -12.61 5.41
CA GLU A 165 9.91 -13.07 5.57
C GLU A 165 10.86 -12.39 4.57
N SER A 166 10.57 -11.15 4.11
CA SER A 166 11.17 -10.52 2.91
C SER A 166 12.66 -10.13 2.94
N GLN A 167 13.53 -10.91 3.59
CA GLN A 167 14.94 -10.58 3.79
C GLN A 167 15.74 -10.59 2.48
N PHE A 168 15.52 -11.57 1.60
CA PHE A 168 16.23 -11.72 0.33
C PHE A 168 15.63 -10.83 -0.74
N VAL A 169 14.31 -10.74 -0.85
CA VAL A 169 13.68 -9.78 -1.78
C VAL A 169 14.16 -8.37 -1.47
N GLY A 170 14.13 -7.98 -0.19
CA GLY A 170 14.63 -6.67 0.25
C GLY A 170 16.12 -6.46 -0.05
N LYS A 171 16.97 -7.46 0.19
CA LYS A 171 18.41 -7.40 -0.16
C LYS A 171 18.66 -7.28 -1.66
N VAL A 172 17.91 -8.00 -2.49
CA VAL A 172 18.01 -7.94 -3.96
C VAL A 172 17.66 -6.53 -4.42
N LEU A 173 16.53 -5.99 -3.97
CA LEU A 173 16.10 -4.62 -4.30
C LEU A 173 17.12 -3.58 -3.81
N ASN A 174 17.60 -3.70 -2.56
CA ASN A 174 18.64 -2.83 -2.02
C ASN A 174 19.92 -2.85 -2.88
N SER A 175 20.39 -4.05 -3.24
CA SER A 175 21.61 -4.23 -4.03
C SER A 175 21.46 -3.68 -5.45
N ALA A 176 20.30 -3.90 -6.07
CA ALA A 176 19.98 -3.43 -7.41
C ALA A 176 19.87 -1.90 -7.49
N LEU A 177 19.19 -1.29 -6.51
CA LEU A 177 18.79 0.12 -6.56
C LEU A 177 19.81 1.06 -5.90
N CYS A 178 20.42 0.65 -4.79
CA CYS A 178 21.33 1.51 -4.02
C CYS A 178 22.80 1.33 -4.43
N ARG A 179 23.13 0.25 -5.15
CA ARG A 179 24.48 -0.05 -5.66
C ARG A 179 24.44 -0.48 -7.14
N PRO A 180 23.86 0.35 -8.02
CA PRO A 180 23.69 -0.01 -9.42
C PRO A 180 25.05 -0.29 -10.06
N LYS A 181 25.08 -1.24 -11.00
CA LYS A 181 26.28 -1.71 -11.74
C LYS A 181 27.32 -2.46 -10.92
N THR A 182 27.25 -2.46 -9.59
CA THR A 182 28.13 -3.30 -8.74
C THR A 182 27.81 -4.78 -8.90
N TYR A 183 26.52 -5.10 -9.05
CA TYR A 183 26.02 -6.47 -9.14
C TYR A 183 25.28 -6.69 -10.45
N ARG A 184 25.21 -7.94 -10.91
CA ARG A 184 24.47 -8.34 -12.12
C ARG A 184 23.00 -8.59 -11.77
N LEU A 185 22.34 -7.53 -11.32
CA LEU A 185 20.91 -7.50 -11.01
C LEU A 185 20.17 -6.56 -11.98
N PRO A 186 18.86 -6.74 -12.17
CA PRO A 186 18.05 -5.82 -12.95
C PRO A 186 18.13 -4.39 -12.39
N THR A 187 18.12 -3.40 -13.27
CA THR A 187 18.05 -1.98 -12.88
C THR A 187 16.63 -1.52 -12.58
N PHE A 188 15.62 -2.36 -12.89
CA PHE A 188 14.19 -2.06 -12.76
C PHE A 188 13.78 -0.73 -13.43
N GLN A 189 14.44 -0.37 -14.53
CA GLN A 189 14.25 0.93 -15.19
C GLN A 189 12.83 1.17 -15.72
N TYR A 190 12.03 0.12 -15.92
CA TYR A 190 10.65 0.22 -16.40
C TYR A 190 9.61 0.17 -15.29
N LEU A 191 10.02 -0.03 -14.03
CA LEU A 191 9.12 -0.22 -12.90
C LEU A 191 8.48 1.12 -12.52
N ARG A 192 7.15 1.19 -12.68
CA ARG A 192 6.33 2.37 -12.45
C ARG A 192 5.46 2.26 -11.21
N ASN A 193 4.94 1.07 -10.94
CA ASN A 193 4.02 0.81 -9.84
C ASN A 193 4.63 -0.20 -8.89
N VAL A 194 4.75 0.16 -7.62
CA VAL A 194 5.27 -0.75 -6.59
C VAL A 194 4.37 -0.76 -5.36
N SER A 195 3.98 -1.96 -4.94
CA SER A 195 3.29 -2.21 -3.69
C SER A 195 4.11 -3.18 -2.84
N PHE A 196 4.41 -2.80 -1.61
CA PHE A 196 5.15 -3.61 -0.64
C PHE A 196 4.48 -3.49 0.73
N HIS A 197 3.48 -4.34 0.95
CA HIS A 197 2.63 -4.29 2.14
C HIS A 197 3.09 -5.29 3.18
N ARG A 198 3.12 -4.91 4.46
CA ARG A 198 3.34 -5.83 5.58
C ARG A 198 2.06 -5.91 6.41
N VAL A 199 1.83 -7.03 7.10
CA VAL A 199 0.75 -7.10 8.09
C VAL A 199 1.06 -6.10 9.21
N VAL A 200 0.15 -5.16 9.40
CA VAL A 200 0.18 -4.18 10.50
C VAL A 200 -0.79 -4.68 11.57
N GLY A 201 -0.33 -4.79 12.82
CA GLY A 201 -1.13 -5.29 13.94
C GLY A 201 -1.13 -6.80 14.13
N THR A 202 -1.45 -7.24 15.35
CA THR A 202 -1.65 -8.67 15.65
C THR A 202 -3.11 -8.97 15.99
N ASP A 203 -3.63 -10.03 15.37
CA ASP A 203 -4.81 -10.77 15.80
C ASP A 203 -4.50 -11.48 17.12
N GLY A 204 -4.52 -10.69 18.21
CA GLY A 204 -4.98 -11.06 19.54
C GLY A 204 -4.27 -12.14 20.36
N THR A 205 -3.28 -12.89 19.87
CA THR A 205 -2.77 -14.04 20.67
C THR A 205 -1.28 -14.36 20.56
N LYS A 206 -0.39 -13.38 20.35
CA LYS A 206 1.07 -13.67 20.41
C LYS A 206 1.75 -13.10 21.65
N PRO A 207 2.70 -13.85 22.25
CA PRO A 207 3.62 -13.28 23.24
C PRO A 207 4.48 -12.19 22.60
N LYS A 208 4.92 -11.24 23.44
CA LYS A 208 5.81 -10.12 23.11
C LYS A 208 6.82 -10.50 22.01
N MET A 209 6.79 -9.80 20.87
CA MET A 209 7.76 -10.01 19.79
C MET A 209 9.18 -9.91 20.32
N THR A 210 10.03 -10.88 19.99
CA THR A 210 11.41 -10.86 20.43
C THR A 210 12.19 -9.75 19.72
N PRO A 211 13.27 -9.19 20.29
CA PRO A 211 14.11 -8.20 19.61
C PRO A 211 14.65 -8.65 18.23
N ARG A 212 14.71 -9.96 17.97
CA ARG A 212 15.07 -10.53 16.65
C ARG A 212 13.96 -10.38 15.61
N ASP A 213 12.70 -10.35 16.03
CA ASP A 213 11.54 -10.08 15.19
C ASP A 213 11.39 -8.58 14.87
N ARG A 214 12.12 -7.72 15.61
CA ARG A 214 12.18 -6.26 15.44
C ARG A 214 13.13 -5.81 14.34
N SER A 215 13.54 -6.66 13.40
CA SER A 215 14.23 -6.15 12.21
C SER A 215 13.23 -5.32 11.42
N LYS A 216 13.31 -3.99 11.59
CA LYS A 216 12.37 -3.06 10.99
C LYS A 216 12.46 -3.16 9.46
N ASN A 217 11.33 -3.14 8.78
CA ASN A 217 11.24 -3.40 7.35
C ASN A 217 11.83 -2.29 6.48
N THR A 218 12.26 -1.17 7.07
CA THR A 218 12.86 -0.02 6.38
C THR A 218 14.01 -0.41 5.47
N ALA A 219 14.86 -1.34 5.86
CA ALA A 219 15.96 -1.84 5.02
C ALA A 219 15.49 -2.47 3.69
N ASN A 220 14.27 -3.00 3.66
CA ASN A 220 13.66 -3.64 2.49
C ASN A 220 12.86 -2.63 1.65
N VAL A 221 12.31 -1.59 2.27
CA VAL A 221 11.35 -0.67 1.63
C VAL A 221 12.01 0.63 1.16
N LEU A 222 12.91 1.24 1.93
CA LEU A 222 13.58 2.50 1.56
C LEU A 222 14.34 2.45 0.22
N PRO A 223 14.94 1.33 -0.21
CA PRO A 223 15.54 1.24 -1.55
C PRO A 223 14.57 1.55 -2.70
N LEU A 224 13.26 1.33 -2.53
CA LEU A 224 12.26 1.57 -3.57
C LEU A 224 12.18 3.05 -3.98
N PHE A 225 12.57 3.98 -3.11
CA PHE A 225 12.63 5.41 -3.44
C PHE A 225 13.74 5.76 -4.44
N TYR A 226 14.69 4.85 -4.70
CA TYR A 226 15.73 5.02 -5.72
C TYR A 226 15.29 4.50 -7.11
N LEU A 227 14.04 4.07 -7.27
CA LEU A 227 13.53 3.65 -8.57
C LEU A 227 13.46 4.84 -9.54
N PRO A 228 14.06 4.74 -10.75
CA PRO A 228 14.23 5.90 -11.62
C PRO A 228 12.93 6.40 -12.25
N ASN A 229 11.97 5.51 -12.48
CA ASN A 229 10.73 5.81 -13.20
C ASN A 229 9.47 5.43 -12.41
N VAL A 230 9.57 5.29 -11.08
CA VAL A 230 8.41 5.02 -10.24
C VAL A 230 7.43 6.19 -10.29
N GLN A 231 6.15 5.88 -10.47
CA GLN A 231 5.05 6.83 -10.59
C GLN A 231 4.08 6.70 -9.42
N SER A 232 3.84 5.46 -8.98
CA SER A 232 2.98 5.14 -7.86
C SER A 232 3.65 4.14 -6.92
N MET A 233 3.58 4.42 -5.63
CA MET A 233 4.13 3.56 -4.59
C MET A 233 3.12 3.38 -3.45
N SER A 234 2.92 2.15 -2.99
CA SER A 234 2.13 1.86 -1.79
C SER A 234 2.93 0.94 -0.86
N VAL A 235 3.34 1.45 0.29
CA VAL A 235 4.32 0.78 1.15
C VAL A 235 3.99 0.90 2.62
N THR A 236 4.22 -0.19 3.34
CA THR A 236 4.24 -0.17 4.81
C THR A 236 5.65 0.18 5.28
N VAL A 237 5.83 1.23 6.08
CA VAL A 237 7.15 1.65 6.58
C VAL A 237 7.11 1.66 8.11
N GLU A 238 7.90 0.80 8.73
CA GLU A 238 8.08 0.79 10.19
C GLU A 238 9.01 1.91 10.65
N ASN A 239 8.98 2.21 11.94
CA ASN A 239 9.63 3.39 12.52
C ASN A 239 10.97 3.02 13.15
N PRO A 240 12.13 3.15 12.48
CA PRO A 240 13.44 2.72 12.98
C PRO A 240 13.92 3.54 14.15
N ASP A 241 14.86 3.00 14.95
CA ASP A 241 15.47 3.80 16.01
C ASP A 241 16.29 4.96 15.41
N VAL A 242 16.90 4.70 14.25
CA VAL A 242 17.62 5.66 13.44
C VAL A 242 17.13 5.54 12.00
N PHE A 243 16.58 6.63 11.47
CA PHE A 243 16.20 6.72 10.06
C PHE A 243 17.42 7.09 9.21
N THR A 244 17.81 6.19 8.31
CA THR A 244 18.94 6.41 7.42
C THR A 244 18.63 5.86 6.04
N TRP A 245 18.86 6.68 5.01
CA TRP A 245 18.76 6.24 3.63
C TRP A 245 19.85 5.19 3.30
N PRO A 246 19.53 4.14 2.52
CA PRO A 246 20.44 3.02 2.28
C PRO A 246 21.64 3.35 1.38
N ALA A 247 21.58 4.42 0.57
CA ALA A 247 22.69 4.86 -0.27
C ALA A 247 23.35 6.12 0.30
N ALA A 248 24.57 6.41 -0.16
CA ALA A 248 25.32 7.61 0.27
C ALA A 248 24.72 8.93 -0.23
N HIS A 249 23.80 8.89 -1.19
CA HIS A 249 23.06 10.04 -1.71
C HIS A 249 21.58 9.88 -1.39
N PHE A 250 20.85 10.99 -1.28
CA PHE A 250 19.41 10.97 -1.14
C PHE A 250 18.73 10.42 -2.40
N PRO A 251 17.59 9.72 -2.27
CA PRO A 251 16.81 9.31 -3.43
C PRO A 251 16.20 10.51 -4.14
N GLU A 252 16.01 10.40 -5.46
CA GLU A 252 15.38 11.42 -6.30
C GLU A 252 14.23 10.82 -7.15
N PRO A 253 13.12 10.39 -6.54
CA PRO A 253 11.96 9.82 -7.22
C PRO A 253 11.14 10.89 -7.96
N SER A 254 11.76 11.55 -8.95
CA SER A 254 11.20 12.72 -9.65
C SER A 254 9.87 12.46 -10.37
N ASN A 255 9.59 11.21 -10.75
CA ASN A 255 8.36 10.79 -11.41
C ASN A 255 7.25 10.35 -10.45
N LEU A 256 7.54 10.23 -9.14
CA LEU A 256 6.58 9.75 -8.16
C LEU A 256 5.51 10.81 -7.90
N THR A 257 4.27 10.45 -8.21
CA THR A 257 3.11 11.35 -8.10
C THR A 257 2.03 10.81 -7.17
N SER A 258 2.05 9.51 -6.87
CA SER A 258 1.12 8.87 -5.94
C SER A 258 1.87 8.05 -4.90
N LEU A 259 1.57 8.29 -3.62
CA LEU A 259 2.21 7.61 -2.50
C LEU A 259 1.16 7.22 -1.46
N ASP A 260 1.15 5.96 -1.09
CA ASP A 260 0.32 5.40 -0.03
C ASP A 260 1.22 4.80 1.05
N LEU A 261 1.12 5.34 2.26
CA LEU A 261 1.97 5.03 3.40
C LEU A 261 1.14 4.45 4.53
N THR A 262 1.57 3.31 5.06
CA THR A 262 0.98 2.73 6.27
C THR A 262 2.03 2.51 7.35
N ALA A 263 1.61 2.56 8.61
CA ALA A 263 2.42 2.34 9.83
C ALA A 263 3.51 3.38 10.14
N VAL A 264 3.90 4.23 9.19
CA VAL A 264 4.86 5.30 9.45
C VAL A 264 4.27 6.38 10.36
N ARG A 265 5.05 6.79 11.36
CA ARG A 265 4.69 7.84 12.32
C ARG A 265 5.18 9.21 11.86
N GLU A 266 4.62 10.23 12.50
CA GLU A 266 4.74 11.65 12.18
C GLU A 266 6.20 12.10 12.05
N ALA A 267 7.11 11.52 12.86
CA ALA A 267 8.53 11.83 12.83
C ALA A 267 9.18 11.49 11.47
N TYR A 268 8.89 10.32 10.92
CA TYR A 268 9.51 9.83 9.67
C TYR A 268 8.69 10.12 8.42
N LEU A 269 7.42 10.50 8.59
CA LEU A 269 6.61 11.01 7.50
C LEU A 269 7.30 12.21 6.81
N GLY A 270 7.87 13.13 7.61
CA GLY A 270 8.60 14.28 7.08
C GLY A 270 9.82 13.89 6.25
N ASP A 271 10.63 12.93 6.73
CA ASP A 271 11.81 12.45 6.01
C ASP A 271 11.45 11.85 4.65
N LEU A 272 10.37 11.06 4.57
CA LEU A 272 9.88 10.49 3.31
C LEU A 272 9.31 11.55 2.37
N LEU A 273 8.55 12.51 2.89
CA LEU A 273 7.96 13.58 2.08
C LEU A 273 9.00 14.59 1.58
N SER A 274 10.10 14.79 2.32
CA SER A 274 11.19 15.68 1.94
C SER A 274 11.87 15.31 0.61
N VAL A 275 11.85 14.02 0.24
CA VAL A 275 12.44 13.49 -1.00
C VAL A 275 11.40 13.24 -2.10
N THR A 276 10.14 13.59 -1.89
CA THR A 276 9.04 13.36 -2.87
C THR A 276 8.31 14.65 -3.26
N PRO A 277 9.03 15.70 -3.72
CA PRO A 277 8.44 17.04 -3.89
C PRO A 277 7.36 17.13 -4.97
N ASN A 278 7.28 16.18 -5.90
CA ASN A 278 6.33 16.18 -7.03
C ASN A 278 5.02 15.42 -6.75
N LEU A 279 4.77 15.06 -5.49
CA LEU A 279 3.64 14.25 -5.09
C LEU A 279 2.30 14.98 -5.32
N LYS A 280 1.35 14.31 -5.96
CA LYS A 280 -0.01 14.83 -6.22
C LYS A 280 -1.06 14.15 -5.34
N THR A 281 -0.88 12.85 -5.11
CA THR A 281 -1.77 12.06 -4.27
C THR A 281 -0.99 11.45 -3.11
N LEU A 282 -1.44 11.73 -1.89
CA LEU A 282 -0.92 11.12 -0.67
C LEU A 282 -2.05 10.42 0.07
N ARG A 283 -1.87 9.13 0.35
CA ARG A 283 -2.61 8.41 1.37
C ARG A 283 -1.68 8.10 2.53
N TRP A 284 -2.08 8.45 3.74
CA TRP A 284 -1.33 8.14 4.95
C TRP A 284 -2.27 7.52 5.99
N ALA A 285 -1.99 6.28 6.34
CA ALA A 285 -2.70 5.55 7.38
C ALA A 285 -1.90 5.57 8.68
N TRP A 286 -2.36 6.42 9.60
CA TRP A 286 -1.92 6.42 10.98
C TRP A 286 -2.39 5.14 11.67
N TYR A 287 -1.51 4.50 12.42
CA TYR A 287 -1.79 3.25 13.10
C TYR A 287 -1.18 3.24 14.50
N TYR A 288 -1.92 2.69 15.47
CA TYR A 288 -1.48 2.46 16.83
C TYR A 288 -2.01 1.11 17.35
N ASP A 289 -1.13 0.27 17.89
CA ASP A 289 -1.52 -1.00 18.52
C ASP A 289 -0.93 -1.04 19.92
N TYR A 290 -1.80 -0.98 20.93
CA TYR A 290 -1.41 -1.02 22.34
C TYR A 290 -0.66 -2.31 22.72
N GLY A 291 -0.97 -3.42 22.05
CA GLY A 291 -0.30 -4.70 22.27
C GLY A 291 1.14 -4.76 21.77
N VAL A 292 1.59 -3.74 21.03
CA VAL A 292 2.93 -3.66 20.46
C VAL A 292 3.76 -2.67 21.27
N GLU A 293 4.65 -3.19 22.13
CA GLU A 293 5.67 -2.37 22.81
C GLU A 293 6.72 -1.89 21.80
N ASP A 294 6.52 -0.68 21.27
CA ASP A 294 7.48 0.03 20.42
C ASP A 294 7.65 1.48 20.93
N ASP A 295 8.88 1.89 21.22
CA ASP A 295 9.21 3.19 21.81
C ASP A 295 8.82 4.38 20.90
N PHE A 296 8.50 4.11 19.64
CA PHE A 296 8.18 5.10 18.61
C PHE A 296 6.69 5.21 18.31
N VAL A 297 5.90 4.20 18.68
CA VAL A 297 4.46 4.14 18.38
C VAL A 297 3.71 4.58 19.62
N SER A 298 3.38 5.87 19.67
CA SER A 298 2.67 6.50 20.79
C SER A 298 1.16 6.64 20.50
N PRO A 299 0.30 6.56 21.54
CA PRO A 299 -1.12 6.87 21.43
C PRO A 299 -1.39 8.38 21.22
N ILE A 300 -0.35 9.20 21.17
CA ILE A 300 -0.45 10.65 20.92
C ILE A 300 -0.18 10.94 19.44
N VAL A 301 -1.11 11.66 18.81
CA VAL A 301 -0.95 12.22 17.46
C VAL A 301 -0.54 13.68 17.59
N ASN A 302 0.64 14.03 17.07
CA ASN A 302 1.09 15.42 17.03
C ASN A 302 0.78 16.03 15.66
N LEU A 303 -0.32 16.78 15.59
CA LEU A 303 -0.84 17.37 14.36
C LEU A 303 0.09 18.45 13.79
N GLU A 304 0.86 19.15 14.63
CA GLU A 304 1.86 20.13 14.15
C GLU A 304 3.00 19.43 13.40
N ARG A 305 3.45 18.27 13.88
CA ARG A 305 4.45 17.46 13.17
C ARG A 305 3.91 16.89 11.87
N VAL A 306 2.64 16.45 11.85
CA VAL A 306 1.97 16.04 10.61
C VAL A 306 1.93 17.21 9.61
N ALA A 307 1.49 18.38 10.06
CA ALA A 307 1.44 19.59 9.24
C ALA A 307 2.82 20.00 8.72
N ALA A 308 3.87 19.93 9.55
CA ALA A 308 5.24 20.21 9.14
C ALA A 308 5.75 19.21 8.10
N ALA A 309 5.44 17.92 8.25
CA ALA A 309 5.78 16.89 7.27
C ALA A 309 5.08 17.13 5.93
N LEU A 310 3.78 17.41 5.95
CA LEU A 310 3.00 17.67 4.73
C LEU A 310 3.47 18.95 4.01
N CYS A 311 4.04 19.93 4.71
CA CYS A 311 4.54 21.16 4.10
C CYS A 311 5.60 20.91 3.00
N HIS A 312 6.30 19.77 3.02
CA HIS A 312 7.25 19.39 1.98
C HIS A 312 6.61 19.20 0.60
N VAL A 313 5.32 18.90 0.54
CA VAL A 313 4.56 18.64 -0.71
C VAL A 313 3.40 19.63 -0.90
N ARG A 314 3.40 20.74 -0.16
CA ARG A 314 2.29 21.72 -0.11
C ARG A 314 1.88 22.30 -1.47
N SER A 315 2.84 22.44 -2.39
CA SER A 315 2.67 23.12 -3.68
C SER A 315 2.42 22.17 -4.85
N THR A 316 2.20 20.88 -4.56
CA THR A 316 2.01 19.84 -5.58
C THR A 316 0.87 18.90 -5.23
N LEU A 317 0.57 18.74 -3.95
CA LEU A 317 -0.47 17.85 -3.45
C LEU A 317 -1.87 18.34 -3.82
N THR A 318 -2.59 17.55 -4.62
CA THR A 318 -3.98 17.80 -5.04
C THR A 318 -5.00 16.95 -4.28
N ASP A 319 -4.56 15.79 -3.78
CA ASP A 319 -5.41 14.79 -3.14
C ASP A 319 -4.72 14.25 -1.88
N LEU A 320 -5.34 14.46 -0.72
CA LEU A 320 -4.85 13.98 0.58
C LEU A 320 -5.89 13.08 1.23
N THR A 321 -5.48 11.87 1.59
CA THR A 321 -6.26 10.96 2.44
C THR A 321 -5.46 10.64 3.69
N ILE A 322 -5.97 11.04 4.84
CA ILE A 322 -5.49 10.59 6.13
C ILE A 322 -6.52 9.60 6.67
N THR A 323 -6.05 8.44 7.12
CA THR A 323 -6.88 7.49 7.87
C THR A 323 -6.21 7.17 9.20
N ALA A 324 -6.99 6.79 10.21
CA ALA A 324 -6.49 6.43 11.52
C ALA A 324 -7.13 5.13 12.02
N ASP A 325 -6.30 4.24 12.57
CA ASP A 325 -6.78 3.02 13.21
C ASP A 325 -6.02 2.74 14.51
N ALA A 326 -6.78 2.38 15.54
CA ALA A 326 -6.27 2.03 16.87
C ALA A 326 -7.06 0.83 17.42
N PRO A 327 -6.84 -0.38 16.88
CA PRO A 327 -7.63 -1.55 17.25
C PRO A 327 -7.37 -1.98 18.70
N ILE A 328 -8.28 -2.82 19.21
CA ILE A 328 -8.09 -3.55 20.47
C ILE A 328 -6.90 -4.51 20.29
N GLY A 329 -5.76 -4.16 20.90
CA GLY A 329 -4.52 -4.92 20.84
C GLY A 329 -4.20 -5.62 22.16
N GLY A 330 -3.34 -6.65 22.13
CA GLY A 330 -2.65 -7.12 23.34
C GLY A 330 -3.49 -7.87 24.40
N ASN A 331 -4.46 -8.71 24.02
CA ASN A 331 -5.44 -9.35 24.94
C ASN A 331 -6.31 -8.35 25.73
N GLU A 332 -6.32 -7.08 25.35
CA GLU A 332 -7.19 -6.09 25.98
C GLU A 332 -8.66 -6.29 25.59
N GLN A 333 -9.56 -5.77 26.42
CA GLN A 333 -11.01 -5.83 26.19
C GLN A 333 -11.57 -4.54 25.61
N PHE A 334 -10.80 -3.45 25.68
CA PHE A 334 -11.26 -2.10 25.36
C PHE A 334 -10.35 -1.45 24.33
N TYR A 335 -10.89 -0.48 23.59
CA TYR A 335 -10.10 0.33 22.66
C TYR A 335 -9.06 1.16 23.43
N PRO A 336 -7.83 1.27 22.93
CA PRO A 336 -6.82 2.01 23.63
C PRO A 336 -7.10 3.51 23.63
N ALA A 337 -6.64 4.20 24.68
CA ALA A 337 -6.79 5.63 24.75
C ALA A 337 -5.91 6.36 23.72
N VAL A 338 -6.45 7.38 23.04
CA VAL A 338 -5.74 8.17 22.02
C VAL A 338 -5.93 9.67 22.28
N LYS A 339 -4.89 10.48 22.03
CA LYS A 339 -4.92 11.93 22.22
C LYS A 339 -4.41 12.68 21.00
N MET A 340 -5.06 13.79 20.66
CA MET A 340 -4.59 14.75 19.67
C MET A 340 -3.88 15.94 20.33
N GLU A 341 -2.75 16.36 19.76
CA GLU A 341 -2.03 17.57 20.16
C GLU A 341 -1.76 18.47 18.97
N GLY A 342 -1.86 19.79 19.17
CA GLY A 342 -1.65 20.78 18.11
C GLY A 342 -2.84 20.90 17.16
N SER A 343 -2.58 21.41 15.95
CA SER A 343 -3.60 21.58 14.91
C SER A 343 -3.01 21.40 13.50
N LEU A 344 -3.88 21.13 12.53
CA LEU A 344 -3.52 21.08 11.11
C LEU A 344 -3.68 22.43 10.40
N HIS A 345 -3.63 23.56 11.12
CA HIS A 345 -3.85 24.90 10.56
C HIS A 345 -2.94 25.22 9.35
N ALA A 346 -1.74 24.63 9.27
CA ALA A 346 -0.86 24.86 8.11
C ALA A 346 -1.46 24.38 6.77
N LEU A 347 -2.43 23.46 6.80
CA LEU A 347 -3.15 22.99 5.61
C LEU A 347 -3.86 24.13 4.87
N ASN A 348 -4.22 25.22 5.55
CA ASN A 348 -4.83 26.40 4.90
C ASN A 348 -3.98 26.98 3.77
N ASN A 349 -2.67 26.74 3.79
CA ASN A 349 -1.71 27.22 2.79
C ASN A 349 -1.45 26.21 1.65
N PHE A 350 -2.28 25.17 1.51
CA PHE A 350 -2.15 24.17 0.45
C PHE A 350 -2.99 24.60 -0.75
N ASP A 351 -2.39 25.44 -1.59
CA ASP A 351 -3.08 26.10 -2.69
C ASP A 351 -3.58 25.14 -3.77
N ASP A 352 -2.95 23.98 -3.93
CA ASP A 352 -3.34 23.00 -4.96
C ASP A 352 -4.26 21.89 -4.44
N LEU A 353 -4.51 21.82 -3.12
CA LEU A 353 -5.28 20.73 -2.52
C LEU A 353 -6.77 20.89 -2.80
N LYS A 354 -7.33 19.92 -3.53
CA LYS A 354 -8.73 19.90 -3.97
C LYS A 354 -9.57 18.84 -3.28
N ARG A 355 -8.95 17.73 -2.87
CA ARG A 355 -9.65 16.62 -2.19
C ARG A 355 -8.96 16.30 -0.88
N LEU A 356 -9.75 16.25 0.19
CA LEU A 356 -9.29 15.92 1.52
C LEU A 356 -10.22 14.88 2.11
N ARG A 357 -9.68 13.72 2.48
CA ARG A 357 -10.34 12.74 3.33
C ARG A 357 -9.59 12.64 4.65
N ILE A 358 -10.27 12.79 5.77
CA ILE A 358 -9.61 12.90 7.08
C ILE A 358 -10.57 12.56 8.23
N PRO A 359 -10.08 11.97 9.35
CA PRO A 359 -10.90 11.78 10.54
C PRO A 359 -11.32 13.10 11.17
N LEU A 360 -12.55 13.17 11.67
CA LEU A 360 -13.06 14.36 12.37
C LEU A 360 -12.15 14.76 13.54
N ALA A 361 -11.63 13.78 14.28
CA ALA A 361 -10.72 14.00 15.40
C ALA A 361 -9.43 14.74 15.01
N PHE A 362 -8.96 14.60 13.77
CA PHE A 362 -7.76 15.31 13.28
C PHE A 362 -8.06 16.78 12.94
N LEU A 363 -9.31 17.12 12.65
CA LEU A 363 -9.73 18.49 12.34
C LEU A 363 -10.05 19.28 13.61
N VAL A 364 -10.84 18.71 14.51
CA VAL A 364 -11.45 19.43 15.65
C VAL A 364 -11.23 18.74 17.01
N GLY A 365 -10.53 17.60 17.05
CA GLY A 365 -10.29 16.85 18.29
C GLY A 365 -11.45 15.93 18.67
N PHE A 366 -11.35 15.34 19.87
CA PHE A 366 -12.32 14.36 20.38
C PHE A 366 -13.58 15.00 21.01
N VAL A 367 -13.46 16.22 21.52
CA VAL A 367 -14.51 16.92 22.30
C VAL A 367 -15.00 18.16 21.56
N GLU A 368 -16.22 18.59 21.85
CA GLU A 368 -16.78 19.82 21.29
C GLU A 368 -16.02 21.04 21.84
N ASP A 369 -15.18 21.64 21.00
CA ASP A 369 -14.35 22.79 21.35
C ASP A 369 -14.62 23.94 20.38
N THR A 370 -15.35 24.95 20.86
CA THR A 370 -15.70 26.15 20.06
C THR A 370 -14.49 26.94 19.55
N THR A 371 -13.29 26.70 20.09
CA THR A 371 -12.05 27.33 19.62
C THR A 371 -11.48 26.64 18.37
N LYS A 372 -11.91 25.42 18.06
CA LYS A 372 -11.45 24.64 16.90
C LYS A 372 -12.51 24.61 15.83
N ARG A 373 -12.30 25.41 14.78
CA ARG A 373 -13.29 25.56 13.69
C ARG A 373 -12.77 24.94 12.40
N LEU A 374 -13.67 24.37 11.60
CA LEU A 374 -13.32 23.78 10.30
C LEU A 374 -12.67 24.81 9.36
N GLN A 375 -13.12 26.06 9.40
CA GLN A 375 -12.53 27.17 8.62
C GLN A 375 -11.04 27.44 8.93
N ASP A 376 -10.55 27.00 10.09
CA ASP A 376 -9.16 27.23 10.50
C ASP A 376 -8.22 26.08 10.08
N VAL A 377 -8.76 24.96 9.58
CA VAL A 377 -7.96 23.76 9.23
C VAL A 377 -8.27 23.18 7.85
N VAL A 378 -9.40 23.53 7.25
CA VAL A 378 -9.78 23.08 5.91
C VAL A 378 -9.20 24.03 4.85
N PRO A 379 -8.44 23.53 3.86
CA PRO A 379 -7.81 24.38 2.85
C PRO A 379 -8.80 25.18 2.00
N ARG A 380 -8.40 26.41 1.65
CA ARG A 380 -9.23 27.35 0.88
C ARG A 380 -9.70 26.82 -0.48
N ASN A 381 -8.85 26.06 -1.17
CA ASN A 381 -9.10 25.57 -2.53
C ASN A 381 -9.72 24.17 -2.56
N ILE A 382 -10.19 23.69 -1.40
CA ILE A 382 -10.87 22.41 -1.32
C ILE A 382 -12.13 22.42 -2.19
N GLU A 383 -12.29 21.37 -3.00
CA GLU A 383 -13.51 21.10 -3.77
C GLU A 383 -14.35 20.03 -3.10
N PHE A 384 -13.71 19.00 -2.52
CA PHE A 384 -14.38 17.86 -1.89
C PHE A 384 -13.75 17.51 -0.55
N LEU A 385 -14.55 17.51 0.50
CA LEU A 385 -14.15 17.11 1.85
C LEU A 385 -14.87 15.80 2.22
N THR A 386 -14.12 14.79 2.64
CA THR A 386 -14.68 13.59 3.26
C THR A 386 -14.25 13.52 4.73
N ILE A 387 -15.22 13.55 5.63
CA ILE A 387 -14.99 13.42 7.07
C ILE A 387 -15.27 11.97 7.47
N THR A 388 -14.35 11.36 8.20
CA THR A 388 -14.54 10.00 8.75
C THR A 388 -14.73 10.01 10.27
N ASP A 389 -15.42 9.01 10.80
CA ASP A 389 -15.63 8.74 12.23
C ASP A 389 -14.52 7.87 12.85
N GLU A 390 -13.43 7.67 12.11
CA GLU A 390 -12.27 6.92 12.58
C GLU A 390 -11.78 7.49 13.93
N LEU A 391 -11.50 6.57 14.86
CA LEU A 391 -11.21 6.82 16.27
C LEU A 391 -12.42 7.12 17.19
N GLY A 392 -13.66 6.90 16.73
CA GLY A 392 -14.88 7.16 17.50
C GLY A 392 -15.15 6.24 18.71
N LEU A 393 -14.44 5.11 18.83
CA LEU A 393 -14.62 4.14 19.92
C LEU A 393 -13.54 4.26 21.01
N GLN A 394 -12.57 5.15 20.82
CA GLN A 394 -11.44 5.33 21.70
C GLN A 394 -11.88 6.21 22.89
N ASN A 395 -11.29 5.95 24.06
CA ASN A 395 -11.55 6.68 25.30
C ASN A 395 -12.96 6.48 25.92
N ASP A 396 -13.77 5.50 25.50
CA ASP A 396 -15.16 5.32 25.97
C ASP A 396 -15.27 4.74 27.41
N ASP A 397 -14.29 3.94 27.87
CA ASP A 397 -14.45 3.08 29.07
C ASP A 397 -13.78 3.54 30.38
N GLY A 398 -13.46 4.83 30.54
CA GLY A 398 -13.19 5.47 31.86
C GLY A 398 -12.04 4.97 32.76
N ASP A 399 -11.41 3.82 32.48
CA ASP A 399 -10.45 3.17 33.42
C ASP A 399 -8.97 3.39 33.03
N TYR A 400 -8.67 3.60 31.74
CA TYR A 400 -7.32 3.86 31.25
C TYR A 400 -7.15 5.32 30.84
N ASN A 401 -6.50 6.12 31.71
CA ASN A 401 -6.30 7.57 31.58
C ASN A 401 -7.59 8.41 31.57
N SER A 402 -8.30 8.44 32.71
CA SER A 402 -9.48 9.29 32.98
C SER A 402 -9.30 10.81 32.75
N ALA A 403 -8.09 11.26 32.39
CA ALA A 403 -7.78 12.65 32.05
C ALA A 403 -7.79 12.94 30.54
N TRP A 404 -8.00 11.94 29.68
CA TRP A 404 -7.99 12.10 28.22
C TRP A 404 -9.42 12.25 27.67
N PRO A 405 -9.60 13.03 26.59
CA PRO A 405 -10.93 13.40 26.10
C PRO A 405 -11.69 12.22 25.50
N ILE A 406 -12.92 12.01 25.94
CA ILE A 406 -13.87 11.04 25.35
C ILE A 406 -14.34 11.59 23.99
N TYR A 407 -14.65 10.70 23.05
CA TYR A 407 -15.21 11.10 21.76
C TYR A 407 -16.68 11.57 21.94
N GLU A 408 -16.93 12.88 21.83
CA GLU A 408 -18.24 13.50 22.09
C GLU A 408 -19.07 13.75 20.82
N TRP A 409 -18.53 13.47 19.64
CA TRP A 409 -19.17 13.80 18.37
C TRP A 409 -20.35 12.88 18.05
N THR A 410 -21.54 13.29 18.49
CA THR A 410 -22.83 12.71 18.06
C THR A 410 -23.20 13.19 16.65
N ASP A 411 -24.11 12.49 15.97
CA ASP A 411 -24.67 12.90 14.67
C ASP A 411 -25.18 14.36 14.69
N SER A 412 -25.87 14.75 15.77
CA SER A 412 -26.35 16.12 15.98
C SER A 412 -25.23 17.14 16.17
N ALA A 413 -24.15 16.78 16.85
CA ALA A 413 -22.98 17.64 17.04
C ALA A 413 -22.26 17.86 15.70
N VAL A 414 -22.09 16.79 14.90
CA VAL A 414 -21.50 16.87 13.55
C VAL A 414 -22.36 17.77 12.64
N LEU A 415 -23.69 17.60 12.66
CA LEU A 415 -24.59 18.46 11.89
C LEU A 415 -24.49 19.93 12.32
N THR A 416 -24.38 20.19 13.62
CA THR A 416 -24.24 21.56 14.17
C THR A 416 -22.91 22.19 13.76
N LEU A 417 -21.82 21.43 13.78
CA LEU A 417 -20.50 21.85 13.30
C LEU A 417 -20.56 22.25 11.81
N LEU A 418 -21.17 21.40 10.97
CA LEU A 418 -21.32 21.68 9.55
C LEU A 418 -22.21 22.90 9.30
N ARG A 419 -23.33 23.02 10.02
CA ARG A 419 -24.23 24.17 9.93
C ARG A 419 -23.48 25.47 10.22
N THR A 420 -22.76 25.52 11.33
CA THR A 420 -21.96 26.69 11.76
C THR A 420 -20.91 27.05 10.70
N TRP A 421 -20.21 26.06 10.14
CA TRP A 421 -19.21 26.32 9.11
C TRP A 421 -19.84 26.83 7.80
N LEU A 422 -20.99 26.27 7.40
CA LEU A 422 -21.69 26.62 6.17
C LEU A 422 -22.45 27.96 6.22
N GLU A 423 -22.44 28.68 7.33
CA GLU A 423 -22.94 30.06 7.39
C GLU A 423 -22.04 31.01 6.59
N ASP A 424 -20.72 30.89 6.73
CA ASP A 424 -19.73 31.82 6.15
C ASP A 424 -18.68 31.15 5.24
N TRP A 425 -18.90 29.88 4.86
CA TRP A 425 -17.92 29.06 4.13
C TRP A 425 -17.38 29.71 2.85
N ARG A 426 -18.16 30.52 2.14
CA ARG A 426 -17.71 31.18 0.89
C ARG A 426 -16.52 32.12 1.10
N SER A 427 -16.33 32.62 2.32
CA SER A 427 -15.17 33.47 2.66
C SER A 427 -13.90 32.65 2.91
N CYS A 428 -14.06 31.41 3.38
CA CYS A 428 -12.98 30.53 3.84
C CYS A 428 -12.58 29.49 2.79
N THR A 429 -13.57 28.84 2.17
CA THR A 429 -13.45 27.70 1.25
C THR A 429 -14.32 27.89 -0.02
N PRO A 430 -14.14 28.97 -0.78
CA PRO A 430 -15.03 29.37 -1.89
C PRO A 430 -15.20 28.32 -3.01
N HIS A 431 -14.31 27.34 -3.09
CA HIS A 431 -14.32 26.29 -4.12
C HIS A 431 -15.04 25.01 -3.69
N LEU A 432 -15.58 24.95 -2.47
CA LEU A 432 -16.25 23.77 -1.94
C LEU A 432 -17.48 23.41 -2.77
N ARG A 433 -17.54 22.15 -3.21
CA ARG A 433 -18.61 21.58 -4.04
C ARG A 433 -19.33 20.43 -3.35
N GLY A 434 -18.63 19.67 -2.51
CA GLY A 434 -19.23 18.57 -1.79
C GLY A 434 -18.54 18.25 -0.45
N ILE A 435 -19.36 17.82 0.51
CA ILE A 435 -18.91 17.20 1.75
C ILE A 435 -19.55 15.82 1.83
N SER A 436 -18.74 14.81 2.14
CA SER A 436 -19.23 13.47 2.43
C SER A 436 -18.88 13.10 3.87
N ILE A 437 -19.85 12.57 4.61
CA ILE A 437 -19.63 11.98 5.92
C ILE A 437 -19.60 10.47 5.72
N LEU A 438 -18.48 9.85 6.09
CA LEU A 438 -18.22 8.44 5.94
C LEU A 438 -18.12 7.82 7.35
N PHE A 439 -19.04 6.92 7.68
CA PHE A 439 -19.15 6.34 9.02
C PHE A 439 -19.15 4.82 8.92
N ASP A 440 -18.44 4.17 9.84
CA ASP A 440 -18.28 2.72 9.84
C ASP A 440 -19.56 2.03 10.30
N TYR A 441 -20.04 1.05 9.53
CA TYR A 441 -21.17 0.24 9.94
C TYR A 441 -20.73 -0.75 11.04
N ILE A 442 -20.98 -0.39 12.30
CA ILE A 442 -20.86 -1.32 13.42
C ILE A 442 -22.21 -1.97 13.64
N GLU A 443 -22.25 -3.31 13.70
CA GLU A 443 -23.47 -4.15 13.87
C GLU A 443 -24.30 -3.82 15.14
N ALA A 444 -23.83 -2.92 16.00
CA ALA A 444 -24.49 -2.46 17.21
C ALA A 444 -25.43 -1.25 16.98
N ASN A 445 -26.32 -1.28 15.99
CA ASN A 445 -27.43 -0.31 15.82
C ASN A 445 -27.08 1.20 15.85
N SER A 446 -25.81 1.60 15.78
CA SER A 446 -25.34 3.00 15.87
C SER A 446 -25.01 3.61 14.50
N GLY A 447 -25.12 2.82 13.42
CA GLY A 447 -24.59 3.17 12.11
C GLY A 447 -25.54 3.92 11.18
N GLU A 448 -26.75 4.31 11.56
CA GLU A 448 -27.61 5.09 10.68
C GLU A 448 -28.06 6.38 11.34
N TRP A 449 -27.63 7.52 10.79
CA TRP A 449 -28.18 8.82 11.18
C TRP A 449 -29.71 8.74 11.12
N PRO A 450 -30.43 9.18 12.17
CA PRO A 450 -31.89 9.25 12.17
C PRO A 450 -32.42 9.92 10.90
N PRO A 451 -33.55 9.44 10.33
CA PRO A 451 -34.10 9.99 9.08
C PRO A 451 -34.27 11.52 9.12
N ASP A 452 -34.66 12.07 10.28
CA ASP A 452 -34.81 13.52 10.48
C ASP A 452 -33.48 14.27 10.37
N LEU A 453 -32.37 13.70 10.87
CA LEU A 453 -31.04 14.30 10.74
C LEU A 453 -30.50 14.18 9.31
N ARG A 454 -30.77 13.07 8.62
CA ARG A 454 -30.44 12.92 7.18
C ARG A 454 -31.17 13.97 6.35
N HIS A 455 -32.46 14.19 6.63
CA HIS A 455 -33.24 15.22 5.96
C HIS A 455 -32.67 16.62 6.21
N GLN A 456 -32.36 16.96 7.46
CA GLN A 456 -31.73 18.24 7.81
C GLN A 456 -30.36 18.44 7.16
N LEU A 457 -29.56 17.37 7.01
CA LEU A 457 -28.29 17.41 6.29
C LEU A 457 -28.51 17.74 4.80
N MET A 458 -29.49 17.09 4.15
CA MET A 458 -29.83 17.38 2.75
C MET A 458 -30.34 18.81 2.57
N GLU A 459 -31.20 19.29 3.47
CA GLU A 459 -31.70 20.67 3.46
C GLU A 459 -30.57 21.68 3.65
N LEU A 460 -29.64 21.42 4.57
CA LEU A 460 -28.46 22.26 4.80
C LEU A 460 -27.61 22.36 3.53
N GLY A 461 -27.39 21.23 2.83
CA GLY A 461 -26.64 21.21 1.57
C GLY A 461 -27.33 22.03 0.48
N ALA A 462 -28.65 21.86 0.33
CA ALA A 462 -29.46 22.62 -0.63
C ALA A 462 -29.43 24.13 -0.34
N GLN A 463 -29.48 24.54 0.94
CA GLN A 463 -29.40 25.94 1.37
C GLN A 463 -28.01 26.54 1.10
N ALA A 464 -26.94 25.79 1.40
CA ALA A 464 -25.56 26.23 1.20
C ALA A 464 -25.14 26.23 -0.29
N GLY A 465 -25.80 25.43 -1.12
CA GLY A 465 -25.41 25.17 -2.51
C GLY A 465 -24.23 24.20 -2.64
N VAL A 466 -24.09 23.27 -1.69
CA VAL A 466 -23.00 22.28 -1.59
C VAL A 466 -23.62 20.89 -1.48
N SER A 467 -23.10 19.89 -2.20
CA SER A 467 -23.56 18.49 -2.07
C SER A 467 -23.19 17.97 -0.69
N LEU A 468 -24.17 17.54 0.12
CA LEU A 468 -23.92 16.88 1.40
C LEU A 468 -24.40 15.45 1.32
N ASP A 469 -23.46 14.51 1.43
CA ASP A 469 -23.71 13.09 1.25
C ASP A 469 -23.33 12.31 2.51
N LEU A 470 -24.18 11.35 2.87
CA LEU A 470 -23.94 10.42 3.97
C LEU A 470 -23.65 9.05 3.34
N ILE A 471 -22.41 8.57 3.47
CA ILE A 471 -21.93 7.36 2.80
C ILE A 471 -21.64 6.31 3.87
N GLU A 472 -22.43 5.24 3.83
CA GLU A 472 -22.11 4.03 4.58
C GLU A 472 -20.94 3.33 3.87
N TRP A 473 -19.93 2.95 4.63
CA TRP A 473 -18.84 2.13 4.13
C TRP A 473 -18.57 0.98 5.07
N LYS A 474 -18.16 -0.14 4.47
CA LYS A 474 -17.65 -1.28 5.20
C LYS A 474 -16.13 -1.27 5.05
N ARG A 475 -15.40 -1.32 6.17
CA ARG A 475 -13.95 -1.57 6.09
C ARG A 475 -13.72 -2.97 5.53
N ASP A 476 -13.18 -3.04 4.33
CA ASP A 476 -12.60 -4.26 3.78
C ASP A 476 -11.24 -4.48 4.46
N TRP A 477 -11.16 -5.43 5.39
CA TRP A 477 -9.94 -5.82 6.10
C TRP A 477 -9.16 -6.93 5.39
#